data_AF-A0A1H7Y3S2-F1
#
_entry.id   AF-A0A1H7Y3S2-F1
#
_cell.length_a   1.000
_cell.length_b   1.000
_cell.length_c   1.000
_cell.angle_alpha   90.00
_cell.angle_beta   90.00
_cell.angle_gamma   90.00
#
_symmetry.space_group_name_H-M   'P 1'
#
loop_
_entity.id
_entity.type
_entity.pdbx_description
1 polymer ?
#
loop_
_entity_poly.entity_id
_entity_poly.type
_entity_poly.pdbx_seq_one_letter_code
_entity_poly.pdbx_strand_id
1 'polypeptide(L)'
;MNTPNDPLYKYLQFKEPGSYRRYIQEEMPKQSPPGTPPENVPLNVQSHGSYGALLLHPNWKAKRKEILSRDLNRCVHCKNNTDLQVHHRQYHFMASQQKFRLPWDYPDHLLITLCESCHNKGHNKYKVPTITI
;
A
#
# COMPACT_ATOMS: atom_id res chain seq x y z
N MET A 1 42.85 -19.19 -19.68
CA MET A 1 41.70 -19.90 -19.06
C MET A 1 41.30 -19.15 -17.80
N ASN A 2 40.01 -18.77 -17.75
CA ASN A 2 39.19 -18.31 -16.60
C ASN A 2 39.55 -17.03 -15.83
N THR A 3 38.91 -15.91 -16.24
CA THR A 3 38.27 -14.89 -15.38
C THR A 3 36.77 -15.24 -15.25
N PRO A 4 35.96 -14.80 -14.25
CA PRO A 4 35.89 -13.39 -13.80
C PRO A 4 35.43 -13.10 -12.34
N ASN A 5 35.95 -12.01 -11.77
CA ASN A 5 35.29 -11.25 -10.70
C ASN A 5 35.16 -9.80 -11.19
N ASP A 6 33.98 -9.47 -11.73
CA ASP A 6 33.60 -8.16 -12.26
C ASP A 6 32.40 -7.65 -11.43
N PRO A 7 32.38 -6.40 -10.93
CA PRO A 7 31.32 -5.89 -10.06
C PRO A 7 29.94 -5.90 -10.72
N LEU A 8 28.95 -6.52 -10.04
CA LEU A 8 27.65 -6.87 -10.61
C LEU A 8 26.60 -5.74 -10.67
N TYR A 9 26.99 -4.46 -10.71
CA TYR A 9 26.00 -3.39 -10.87
C TYR A 9 26.43 -2.38 -11.93
N LYS A 10 26.15 -2.77 -13.18
CA LYS A 10 26.17 -1.93 -14.37
C LYS A 10 25.06 -0.88 -14.23
N TYR A 11 25.46 0.38 -14.19
CA TYR A 11 24.59 1.54 -14.31
C TYR A 11 23.65 1.39 -15.52
N LEU A 12 22.33 1.47 -15.30
CA LEU A 12 21.37 1.60 -16.38
C LEU A 12 21.43 3.03 -16.91
N GLN A 13 22.10 3.20 -18.06
CA GLN A 13 21.99 4.38 -18.91
C GLN A 13 20.53 4.54 -19.36
N PHE A 14 19.95 5.69 -19.06
CA PHE A 14 18.63 6.07 -19.56
C PHE A 14 18.73 6.46 -21.03
N LYS A 15 17.97 5.76 -21.88
CA LYS A 15 17.55 6.26 -23.20
C LYS A 15 16.02 6.37 -23.19
N GLU A 16 15.55 7.59 -23.47
CA GLU A 16 14.18 8.08 -23.69
C GLU A 16 13.29 7.18 -24.60
N PRO A 17 12.01 7.51 -24.85
CA PRO A 17 10.86 7.48 -23.94
C PRO A 17 9.75 6.57 -24.54
N GLY A 18 9.33 5.49 -23.87
CA GLY A 18 8.35 4.60 -24.48
C GLY A 18 7.75 3.55 -23.55
N SER A 19 6.46 3.72 -23.27
CA SER A 19 5.46 2.68 -22.94
C SER A 19 5.82 1.69 -21.83
N TYR A 20 5.39 2.01 -20.60
CA TYR A 20 5.35 1.07 -19.48
C TYR A 20 4.39 -0.09 -19.80
N ARG A 21 4.93 -1.25 -20.19
CA ARG A 21 4.15 -2.48 -20.37
C ARG A 21 3.62 -2.95 -19.01
N ARG A 22 2.30 -3.02 -18.92
CA ARG A 22 1.54 -3.69 -17.85
C ARG A 22 1.96 -5.16 -17.79
N TYR A 23 2.38 -5.65 -16.62
CA TYR A 23 2.51 -7.08 -16.40
C TYR A 23 1.10 -7.70 -16.39
N ILE A 24 0.87 -8.61 -17.34
CA ILE A 24 -0.26 -9.54 -17.38
C ILE A 24 0.14 -10.73 -16.51
N GLN A 25 -0.72 -11.12 -15.56
CA GLN A 25 -0.56 -12.37 -14.82
C GLN A 25 -1.02 -13.54 -15.72
N GLU A 26 -0.15 -14.54 -15.88
CA GLU A 26 -0.44 -15.80 -16.57
C GLU A 26 -1.41 -16.67 -15.76
N GLU A 27 -2.26 -17.42 -16.48
CA GLU A 27 -3.35 -18.24 -15.96
C GLU A 27 -2.84 -19.52 -15.25
N MET A 28 -3.38 -19.84 -14.06
CA MET A 28 -3.16 -21.12 -13.37
C MET A 28 -4.45 -21.96 -13.29
N PRO A 29 -4.36 -23.31 -13.28
CA PRO A 29 -5.43 -24.20 -13.71
C PRO A 29 -6.48 -24.50 -12.64
N LYS A 30 -7.72 -24.74 -13.11
CA LYS A 30 -8.91 -25.08 -12.33
C LYS A 30 -8.88 -26.53 -11.81
N GLN A 31 -9.23 -26.73 -10.54
CA GLN A 31 -10.01 -27.87 -10.06
C GLN A 31 -10.50 -27.62 -8.61
N SER A 32 -11.82 -27.79 -8.39
CA SER A 32 -12.53 -27.61 -7.11
C SER A 32 -13.14 -28.95 -6.65
N PRO A 33 -13.50 -29.08 -5.35
CA PRO A 33 -14.79 -29.70 -5.02
C PRO A 33 -15.70 -28.78 -4.17
N PRO A 34 -17.00 -29.11 -4.07
CA PRO A 34 -18.06 -28.14 -3.78
C PRO A 34 -18.41 -28.05 -2.30
N GLY A 35 -18.39 -26.84 -1.76
CA GLY A 35 -19.06 -26.48 -0.51
C GLY A 35 -19.62 -25.09 -0.68
N THR A 36 -20.95 -24.96 -0.67
CA THR A 36 -21.66 -23.68 -0.74
C THR A 36 -21.24 -22.79 0.43
N PRO A 37 -20.65 -21.60 0.20
CA PRO A 37 -20.51 -20.60 1.24
C PRO A 37 -21.84 -19.85 1.38
N PRO A 38 -22.27 -19.53 2.61
CA PRO A 38 -23.51 -18.78 2.82
C PRO A 38 -23.43 -17.38 2.19
N GLU A 39 -24.60 -16.95 1.73
CA GLU A 39 -24.95 -15.63 1.20
C GLU A 39 -24.44 -14.47 2.08
N ASN A 40 -23.98 -13.41 1.40
CA ASN A 40 -23.91 -12.04 1.89
C ASN A 40 -23.12 -11.76 3.18
N VAL A 41 -21.79 -11.88 3.11
CA VAL A 41 -20.90 -11.08 3.97
C VAL A 41 -20.17 -10.08 3.08
N PRO A 42 -20.40 -8.76 3.19
CA PRO A 42 -19.50 -7.79 2.59
C PRO A 42 -18.18 -7.91 3.33
N LEU A 43 -17.22 -8.64 2.74
CA LEU A 43 -15.86 -8.70 3.25
C LEU A 43 -15.26 -7.29 3.13
N ASN A 44 -15.32 -6.55 4.23
CA ASN A 44 -14.58 -5.30 4.42
C ASN A 44 -13.10 -5.67 4.52
N VAL A 45 -12.48 -5.99 3.39
CA VAL A 45 -11.05 -6.26 3.31
C VAL A 45 -10.36 -4.92 3.39
N GLN A 46 -10.07 -4.47 4.61
CA GLN A 46 -9.28 -3.27 4.87
C GLN A 46 -7.93 -3.43 4.14
N SER A 47 -7.75 -2.73 3.03
CA SER A 47 -6.60 -2.89 2.11
C SER A 47 -5.35 -2.14 2.59
N HIS A 48 -5.09 -2.21 3.89
CA HIS A 48 -3.75 -2.01 4.38
C HIS A 48 -3.00 -3.32 4.07
N GLY A 49 -1.75 -3.26 3.61
CA GLY A 49 -0.94 -4.47 3.42
C GLY A 49 -0.87 -5.33 4.69
N SER A 50 -0.12 -6.43 4.67
CA SER A 50 -0.05 -7.46 5.74
C SER A 50 0.46 -6.99 7.14
N TYR A 51 0.31 -5.72 7.48
CA TYR A 51 0.72 -5.04 8.70
C TYR A 51 -0.41 -4.80 9.70
N GLY A 52 -1.51 -5.58 9.67
CA GLY A 52 -2.64 -5.40 10.59
C GLY A 52 -2.23 -5.31 12.07
N ALA A 53 -1.24 -6.11 12.50
CA ALA A 53 -0.70 -6.05 13.85
C ALA A 53 0.02 -4.72 14.18
N LEU A 54 0.69 -4.09 13.20
CA LEU A 54 1.37 -2.80 13.40
C LEU A 54 0.39 -1.67 13.68
N LEU A 55 -0.89 -1.82 13.30
CA LEU A 55 -1.92 -0.83 13.59
C LEU A 55 -2.27 -0.76 15.09
N LEU A 56 -1.91 -1.79 15.86
CA LEU A 56 -2.08 -1.78 17.32
C LEU A 56 -0.90 -1.14 18.06
N HIS A 57 0.22 -0.92 17.37
CA HIS A 57 1.45 -0.40 17.94
C HIS A 57 1.28 1.05 18.45
N PRO A 58 1.86 1.42 19.62
CA PRO A 58 1.73 2.77 20.17
C PRO A 58 2.20 3.87 19.22
N ASN A 59 3.30 3.66 18.48
CA ASN A 59 3.79 4.62 17.50
C ASN A 59 2.78 4.87 16.37
N TRP A 60 2.07 3.84 15.90
CA TRP A 60 1.02 4.05 14.92
C TRP A 60 -0.16 4.81 15.51
N LYS A 61 -0.58 4.49 16.75
CA LYS A 61 -1.66 5.22 17.43
C LYS A 61 -1.33 6.70 17.58
N ALA A 62 -0.09 7.02 17.95
CA ALA A 62 0.42 8.39 18.02
C ALA A 62 0.40 9.05 16.64
N LYS A 63 1.00 8.42 15.61
CA LYS A 63 1.02 8.97 14.26
C LYS A 63 -0.37 9.19 13.70
N ARG A 64 -1.28 8.23 13.90
CA ARG A 64 -2.67 8.31 13.49
C ARG A 64 -3.35 9.52 14.13
N LYS A 65 -3.14 9.75 15.43
CA LYS A 65 -3.70 10.92 16.14
C LYS A 65 -3.18 12.23 15.56
N GLU A 66 -1.89 12.32 15.24
CA GLU A 66 -1.30 13.51 14.60
C GLU A 66 -1.96 13.81 13.25
N ILE A 67 -2.07 12.81 12.38
CA ILE A 67 -2.66 12.98 11.04
C ILE A 67 -4.15 13.33 11.12
N LEU A 68 -4.91 12.67 12.00
CA LEU A 68 -6.32 13.02 12.22
C LEU A 68 -6.47 14.45 12.75
N SER A 69 -5.61 14.87 13.68
CA SER A 69 -5.63 16.23 14.23
C SER A 69 -5.30 17.27 13.16
N ARG A 70 -4.28 17.02 12.31
CA ARG A 70 -3.93 17.86 11.17
C ARG A 70 -5.11 18.05 10.22
N ASP A 71 -5.84 16.97 9.94
CA ASP A 71 -6.99 16.96 9.03
C ASP A 71 -8.32 17.33 9.72
N LEU A 72 -8.25 17.95 10.91
CA LEU A 72 -9.39 18.44 11.69
C LEU A 72 -10.43 17.35 12.03
N ASN A 73 -9.99 16.11 12.20
CA ASN A 73 -10.82 14.92 12.41
C ASN A 73 -11.95 14.82 11.37
N ARG A 74 -11.61 15.08 10.10
CA ARG A 74 -12.53 14.98 8.97
C ARG A 74 -11.85 14.32 7.78
N CYS A 75 -12.63 13.54 7.03
CA CYS A 75 -12.26 13.08 5.71
C CYS A 75 -11.89 14.29 4.85
N VAL A 76 -10.68 14.31 4.30
CA VAL A 76 -10.24 15.47 3.50
C VAL A 76 -11.03 15.60 2.20
N HIS A 77 -11.58 14.48 1.69
CA HIS A 77 -12.32 14.41 0.44
C HIS A 77 -13.78 14.83 0.59
N CYS A 78 -14.54 14.23 1.50
CA CYS A 78 -15.98 14.48 1.65
C CYS A 78 -16.39 15.20 2.93
N LYS A 79 -15.44 15.54 3.82
CA LYS A 79 -15.65 16.25 5.10
C LYS A 79 -16.44 15.49 6.18
N ASN A 80 -16.85 14.25 5.92
CA ASN A 80 -17.43 13.36 6.93
C ASN A 80 -16.44 13.15 8.10
N ASN A 81 -16.95 12.97 9.32
CA ASN A 81 -16.18 12.77 10.55
C ASN A 81 -16.38 11.39 11.18
N THR A 82 -17.11 10.48 10.53
CA THR A 82 -17.27 9.09 10.97
C THR A 82 -16.26 8.17 10.30
N ASP A 83 -15.93 7.05 10.97
CA ASP A 83 -15.16 5.93 10.43
C ASP A 83 -13.86 6.35 9.73
N LEU A 84 -13.13 7.26 10.39
CA LEU A 84 -11.92 7.86 9.84
C LEU A 84 -10.74 6.89 9.89
N GLN A 85 -10.05 6.80 8.77
CA GLN A 85 -8.86 5.98 8.56
C GLN A 85 -7.74 6.86 8.01
N VAL A 86 -6.50 6.48 8.30
CA VAL A 86 -5.32 7.12 7.72
C VAL A 86 -4.85 6.25 6.56
N HIS A 87 -4.87 6.82 5.36
CA HIS A 87 -4.50 6.16 4.12
C HIS A 87 -3.06 6.51 3.74
N HIS A 88 -2.26 5.48 3.41
CA HIS A 88 -0.94 5.64 2.80
C HIS A 88 -1.07 5.87 1.30
N ARG A 89 -0.61 7.02 0.82
CA ARG A 89 -0.63 7.40 -0.60
C ARG A 89 0.51 6.77 -1.41
N GLN A 90 1.51 6.22 -0.73
CA GLN A 90 2.67 5.56 -1.32
C GLN A 90 3.30 4.63 -0.28
N TYR A 91 3.79 3.47 -0.71
CA TYR A 91 4.58 2.55 0.11
C TYR A 91 6.06 2.59 -0.27
N HIS A 92 6.94 2.50 0.73
CA HIS A 92 8.40 2.47 0.55
C HIS A 92 8.92 1.09 0.93
N PHE A 93 9.49 0.37 -0.03
CA PHE A 93 10.18 -0.90 0.18
C PHE A 93 11.69 -0.64 0.33
N MET A 94 12.25 -0.95 1.49
CA MET A 94 13.67 -0.75 1.77
C MET A 94 14.46 -1.97 1.28
N ALA A 95 15.15 -1.85 0.14
CA ALA A 95 15.81 -2.98 -0.51
C ALA A 95 16.94 -3.57 0.35
N SER A 96 17.66 -2.69 1.07
CA SER A 96 18.73 -3.07 2.00
C SER A 96 18.26 -3.99 3.13
N GLN A 97 17.00 -3.89 3.53
CA GLN A 97 16.43 -4.61 4.67
C GLN A 97 15.33 -5.61 4.25
N GLN A 98 15.02 -5.70 2.96
CA GLN A 98 13.97 -6.55 2.40
C GLN A 98 12.62 -6.42 3.12
N LYS A 99 12.24 -5.18 3.49
CA LYS A 99 10.97 -4.91 4.20
C LYS A 99 10.40 -3.56 3.84
N PHE A 100 9.10 -3.38 4.03
CA PHE A 100 8.49 -2.06 3.94
C PHE A 100 8.83 -1.19 5.15
N ARG A 101 8.88 0.12 4.91
CA ARG A 101 8.96 1.13 5.97
C ARG A 101 7.76 0.99 6.91
N LEU A 102 7.99 1.22 8.21
CA LEU A 102 6.95 1.12 9.23
C LEU A 102 5.87 2.21 9.03
N PRO A 103 4.60 1.95 9.39
CA PRO A 103 3.50 2.87 9.12
C PRO A 103 3.70 4.29 9.68
N TRP A 104 4.37 4.43 10.82
CA TRP A 104 4.63 5.71 11.49
C TRP A 104 5.87 6.45 10.99
N ASP A 105 6.73 5.80 10.21
CA ASP A 105 7.96 6.41 9.68
C ASP A 105 7.71 7.14 8.34
N TYR A 106 6.47 7.13 7.83
CA TYR A 106 6.14 7.83 6.59
C TYR A 106 6.03 9.35 6.83
N PRO A 107 6.57 10.17 5.92
CA PRO A 107 6.32 11.61 5.90
C PRO A 107 4.83 11.92 5.85
N ASP A 108 4.41 12.96 6.57
CA ASP A 108 3.00 13.33 6.74
C ASP A 108 2.26 13.55 5.42
N HIS A 109 2.92 14.10 4.41
CA HIS A 109 2.30 14.37 3.10
C HIS A 109 1.91 13.08 2.33
N LEU A 110 2.46 11.92 2.72
CA LEU A 110 2.08 10.60 2.21
C LEU A 110 0.96 9.95 3.02
N LEU A 111 0.50 10.60 4.09
CA LEU A 111 -0.58 10.13 4.96
C LEU A 111 -1.77 11.08 4.87
N ILE A 112 -2.97 10.53 4.79
CA ILE A 112 -4.18 11.35 4.57
C ILE A 112 -5.39 10.76 5.29
N THR A 113 -6.21 11.62 5.91
CA THR A 113 -7.43 11.19 6.59
C THR A 113 -8.58 11.03 5.60
N LEU A 114 -9.15 9.82 5.53
CA LEU A 114 -10.33 9.51 4.73
C LEU A 114 -11.37 8.79 5.59
N CYS A 115 -12.66 9.00 5.33
CA CYS A 115 -13.68 8.08 5.86
C CYS A 115 -13.61 6.75 5.11
N GLU A 116 -14.09 5.68 5.72
CA GLU A 116 -14.12 4.33 5.13
C GLU A 116 -14.67 4.31 3.69
N SER A 117 -15.79 5.01 3.43
CA SER A 117 -16.39 5.09 2.09
C SER A 117 -15.41 5.67 1.05
N CYS A 118 -14.74 6.78 1.37
CA CYS A 118 -13.78 7.41 0.48
C CYS A 118 -12.50 6.57 0.33
N HIS A 119 -12.08 5.93 1.42
CA HIS A 119 -10.93 5.05 1.44
C HIS A 119 -11.12 3.86 0.48
N ASN A 120 -12.23 3.14 0.64
CA ASN A 120 -12.55 1.96 -0.17
C ASN A 120 -12.78 2.34 -1.64
N LYS A 121 -13.47 3.46 -1.92
CA LYS A 121 -13.59 3.99 -3.30
C LYS A 121 -12.23 4.28 -3.93
N GLY A 122 -11.29 4.84 -3.15
CA GLY A 122 -9.93 5.09 -3.58
C GLY A 122 -9.21 3.80 -3.98
N HIS A 123 -9.21 2.80 -3.11
CA HIS A 123 -8.57 1.51 -3.36
C HIS A 123 -9.21 0.69 -4.49
N ASN A 124 -10.52 0.80 -4.67
CA ASN A 124 -11.22 0.16 -5.78
C ASN A 124 -10.84 0.76 -7.14
N LYS A 125 -10.47 2.05 -7.17
CA LYS A 125 -10.15 2.77 -8.41
C LYS A 125 -8.65 2.84 -8.70
N TYR A 126 -7.83 2.86 -7.67
CA TYR A 126 -6.39 3.13 -7.79
C TYR A 126 -5.58 2.16 -6.93
N LYS A 127 -4.46 1.68 -7.50
CA LYS A 127 -3.44 0.97 -6.74
C LYS A 127 -2.50 2.00 -6.10
N VAL A 128 -2.20 1.82 -4.82
CA VAL A 128 -1.20 2.64 -4.12
C VAL A 128 0.18 2.28 -4.68
N PRO A 129 0.96 3.27 -5.16
CA PRO A 129 2.29 3.01 -5.70
C PRO A 129 3.25 2.53 -4.61
N THR A 130 4.12 1.60 -4.97
CA THR A 130 5.26 1.18 -4.15
C THR A 130 6.54 1.64 -4.84
N ILE A 131 7.41 2.34 -4.10
CA ILE A 131 8.75 2.68 -4.54
C ILE A 131 9.79 1.90 -3.75
N THR A 132 10.88 1.52 -4.40
CA THR A 132 12.03 0.91 -3.76
C THR A 132 13.02 1.99 -3.37
N ILE A 133 13.45 1.98 -2.11
CA ILE A 133 14.43 2.90 -1.53
C ILE A 133 15.60 2.14 -0.91
#